data_AF-A0A452V6B8-F1
#
_entry.id   AF-A0A452V6B8-F1
#
_cell.length_a   1.000
_cell.length_b   1.000
_cell.length_c   1.000
_cell.angle_alpha   90.00
_cell.angle_beta   90.00
_cell.angle_gamma   90.00
#
_symmetry.space_group_name_H-M   'P 1'
#
loop_
_entity.id
_entity.type
_entity.pdbx_description
1 polymer ?
#
loop_
_entity_poly.entity_id
_entity_poly.type
_entity_poly.pdbx_seq_one_letter_code
_entity_poly.pdbx_strand_id
1 'polypeptide(L)'
;MLGKLKQAIAAAQAEIEQYHLQREKESKATEAAALGPPGSCSMEVEKETQEKMTILQTFLQQSRDEVLHLLLTFVWDTRPEVHENHP
;
A
#
# COMPACT_ATOMS: atom_id res chain seq x y z
N MET A 1 42.92 -20.55 45.03
CA MET A 1 42.56 -20.65 43.60
C MET A 1 41.04 -20.74 43.35
N LEU A 2 40.26 -21.46 44.18
CA LEU A 2 38.81 -21.60 44.00
C LEU A 2 38.01 -20.29 43.93
N GLY A 3 38.40 -19.26 44.70
CA GLY A 3 37.73 -17.96 44.69
C GLY A 3 37.86 -17.20 43.37
N LYS A 4 39.04 -17.25 42.74
CA LYS A 4 39.29 -16.63 41.42
C LYS A 4 38.47 -17.32 40.33
N LEU A 5 38.36 -18.64 40.39
CA LEU A 5 37.53 -19.42 39.45
C LEU A 5 36.04 -19.06 39.57
N LYS A 6 35.51 -19.03 40.81
CA LYS A 6 34.11 -18.64 41.05
C LYS A 6 33.80 -17.23 40.55
N GLN A 7 34.73 -16.29 40.78
CA GLN A 7 34.59 -14.91 40.33
C GLN A 7 34.64 -14.78 38.81
N ALA A 8 35.52 -15.55 38.14
CA ALA A 8 35.58 -15.59 36.68
C ALA A 8 34.29 -16.16 36.05
N ILE A 9 33.72 -17.22 36.66
CA ILE A 9 32.44 -17.79 36.20
C ILE A 9 31.30 -16.78 36.37
N ALA A 10 31.21 -16.13 37.53
CA ALA A 10 30.18 -15.13 37.78
C ALA A 10 30.29 -13.91 36.85
N ALA A 11 31.51 -13.46 36.55
CA ALA A 11 31.75 -12.37 35.61
C ALA A 11 31.33 -12.75 34.18
N ALA A 12 31.71 -13.95 33.72
CA ALA A 12 31.30 -14.44 32.40
C ALA A 12 29.78 -14.59 32.28
N GLN A 13 29.12 -15.07 33.33
CA GLN A 13 27.66 -15.19 33.37
C GLN A 13 26.96 -13.83 33.28
N ALA A 14 27.46 -12.83 34.03
CA ALA A 14 26.94 -11.47 33.97
C ALA A 14 27.13 -10.82 32.58
N GLU A 15 28.26 -11.09 31.93
CA GLU A 15 28.53 -10.59 30.57
C GLU A 15 27.59 -11.23 29.54
N ILE A 16 27.33 -12.53 29.65
CA ILE A 16 26.35 -13.25 28.82
C ILE A 16 24.95 -12.65 28.99
N GLU A 17 24.50 -12.43 30.22
CA GLU A 17 23.19 -11.85 30.51
C GLU A 17 23.05 -10.42 29.97
N GLN A 18 24.10 -9.61 30.12
CA GLN A 18 24.15 -8.26 29.58
C GLN A 18 24.06 -8.27 28.05
N TYR A 19 24.79 -9.18 27.39
CA TYR A 19 24.73 -9.34 25.94
C TYR A 19 23.34 -9.77 25.47
N HIS A 20 22.70 -10.72 26.16
CA HIS A 20 21.33 -11.12 25.85
C HIS A 20 20.35 -9.96 25.94
N LEU A 21 20.41 -9.16 27.02
CA LEU A 21 19.54 -8.01 27.21
C LEU A 21 19.75 -6.96 26.10
N GLN A 22 21.01 -6.70 25.74
CA GLN A 22 21.36 -5.78 24.66
C GLN A 22 20.80 -6.27 23.31
N ARG A 23 20.97 -7.55 22.99
CA ARG A 23 20.46 -8.16 21.75
C ARG A 23 18.94 -8.18 21.69
N GLU A 24 18.27 -8.44 22.81
CA GLU A 24 16.81 -8.39 22.88
C GLU A 24 16.30 -6.97 22.63
N LYS A 25 16.97 -5.96 23.20
CA LYS A 25 16.65 -4.55 22.97
C LYS A 25 16.85 -4.14 21.50
N GLU A 26 17.97 -4.56 20.90
CA GLU A 26 18.23 -4.36 19.47
C GLU A 26 17.18 -5.04 18.61
N SER A 27 16.85 -6.30 18.90
CA SER A 27 15.83 -7.07 18.17
C SER A 27 14.48 -6.37 18.19
N LYS A 28 14.02 -5.94 19.37
CA LYS A 28 12.75 -5.20 19.52
C LYS A 28 12.77 -3.87 18.76
N ALA A 29 13.90 -3.17 18.76
CA ALA A 29 14.05 -1.93 18.02
C ALA A 29 14.03 -2.16 16.50
N THR A 30 14.71 -3.20 16.01
CA THR A 30 14.69 -3.57 14.58
C THR A 30 13.32 -4.02 14.14
N GLU A 31 12.61 -4.82 14.94
CA GLU A 31 11.25 -5.25 14.64
C GLU A 31 10.28 -4.05 14.57
N ALA A 32 10.35 -3.13 15.55
CA ALA A 32 9.55 -1.91 15.54
C ALA A 32 9.87 -1.01 14.34
N ALA A 33 11.14 -0.90 13.94
CA ALA A 33 11.53 -0.13 12.77
C ALA A 33 11.09 -0.77 11.45
N ALA A 34 11.16 -2.10 11.34
CA ALA A 34 10.80 -2.85 10.14
C ALA A 34 9.30 -2.86 9.87
N LEU A 35 8.48 -2.91 10.93
CA LEU A 35 7.02 -2.80 10.81
C LEU A 35 6.58 -1.39 10.39
N GLY A 36 7.46 -0.39 10.55
CA GLY A 36 7.14 1.01 10.32
C GLY A 36 6.00 1.51 11.22
N PRO A 37 5.56 2.76 11.06
CA PRO A 37 4.34 3.22 11.70
C PRO A 37 3.15 2.38 11.17
N PRO A 38 2.43 1.64 12.04
CA PRO A 38 1.24 0.91 11.61
C PRO A 38 0.26 1.90 10.98
N GLY A 39 -0.01 1.71 9.68
CA GLY A 39 -0.91 2.56 8.90
C GLY A 39 -0.23 3.43 7.84
N SER A 40 1.10 3.64 7.87
CA SER A 40 1.76 4.53 6.88
C SER A 40 1.54 4.08 5.43
N CYS A 41 1.72 2.78 5.15
CA CYS A 41 1.50 2.23 3.82
C CYS A 41 0.01 2.30 3.41
N SER A 42 -0.90 1.99 4.33
CA SER A 42 -2.34 2.04 4.05
C SER A 42 -2.83 3.46 3.78
N MET A 43 -2.31 4.46 4.50
CA MET A 43 -2.67 5.86 4.32
C MET A 43 -2.17 6.41 2.98
N GLU A 44 -0.98 6.02 2.55
CA GLU A 44 -0.42 6.44 1.27
C GLU A 44 -1.20 5.85 0.10
N VAL A 45 -1.55 4.56 0.19
CA VAL A 45 -2.42 3.89 -0.80
C VAL A 45 -3.81 4.52 -0.85
N GLU A 46 -4.41 4.82 0.31
CA GLU A 46 -5.73 5.46 0.36
C GLU A 46 -5.70 6.86 -0.27
N LYS A 47 -4.66 7.65 0.05
CA LYS A 47 -4.47 8.98 -0.53
C LYS A 47 -4.35 8.91 -2.05
N GLU A 48 -3.50 8.03 -2.57
CA GLU A 48 -3.31 7.87 -4.01
C GLU A 48 -4.61 7.41 -4.70
N THR A 49 -5.36 6.53 -4.04
CA THR A 49 -6.66 6.05 -4.53
C THR A 49 -7.68 7.19 -4.61
N GLN A 50 -7.75 8.02 -3.58
CA GLN A 50 -8.65 9.17 -3.54
C GLN A 50 -8.27 10.24 -4.59
N GLU A 51 -6.98 10.49 -4.80
CA GLU A 51 -6.50 11.38 -5.87
C GLU A 51 -6.91 10.84 -7.25
N LYS A 52 -6.67 9.55 -7.53
CA LYS A 52 -7.07 8.92 -8.79
C LYS A 52 -8.58 8.98 -9.02
N MET A 53 -9.39 8.70 -8.00
CA MET A 53 -10.85 8.81 -8.08
C MET A 53 -11.30 10.22 -8.42
N THR A 54 -10.69 11.22 -7.79
CA THR A 54 -11.01 12.64 -8.04
C THR A 54 -10.69 13.03 -9.48
N ILE A 55 -9.56 12.57 -10.02
CA ILE A 55 -9.16 12.79 -11.41
C ILE A 55 -10.18 12.14 -12.37
N LEU A 56 -10.55 10.88 -12.14
CA LEU A 56 -11.53 10.17 -12.97
C LEU A 56 -12.90 10.85 -12.94
N GLN A 57 -13.37 11.28 -11.77
CA GLN A 57 -14.63 12.00 -11.64
C GLN A 57 -14.60 13.34 -12.39
N THR A 58 -13.47 14.05 -12.33
CA THR A 58 -13.28 15.30 -13.07
C THR A 58 -13.35 15.07 -14.58
N PHE A 59 -12.62 14.08 -15.10
CA PHE A 59 -12.67 13.73 -16.52
C PHE A 59 -14.06 13.29 -16.97
N LEU A 60 -14.76 12.49 -16.14
CA LEU A 60 -16.12 12.07 -16.42
C LEU A 60 -17.03 13.30 -16.51
N GLN A 61 -16.99 14.21 -15.53
CA GLN A 61 -17.82 15.43 -15.56
C GLN A 61 -17.53 16.32 -16.76
N GLN A 62 -16.26 16.49 -17.13
CA GLN A 62 -15.85 17.33 -18.26
C GLN A 62 -16.31 16.76 -19.61
N SER A 63 -16.25 15.44 -19.78
CA SER A 63 -16.58 14.77 -21.05
C SER A 63 -18.04 14.33 -21.15
N ARG A 64 -18.79 14.32 -20.04
CA ARG A 64 -20.12 13.71 -19.95
C ARG A 64 -21.07 14.24 -21.03
N ASP A 65 -21.20 15.55 -21.13
CA ASP A 65 -22.23 16.15 -21.97
C ASP A 65 -21.89 16.00 -23.46
N GLU A 66 -20.61 16.07 -23.83
CA GLU A 66 -20.13 15.79 -25.19
C GLU A 66 -20.39 14.34 -25.60
N VAL A 67 -20.02 13.38 -24.73
CA VAL A 67 -20.24 11.95 -24.98
C VAL A 67 -21.73 11.62 -25.07
N LEU A 68 -22.55 12.20 -24.18
CA LEU A 68 -24.01 12.01 -24.24
C LEU A 68 -24.59 12.58 -25.53
N HIS A 69 -24.16 13.77 -25.96
CA HIS A 69 -24.64 14.38 -27.20
C HIS A 69 -24.30 13.52 -28.41
N LEU A 70 -23.06 13.03 -28.49
CA LEU A 70 -22.62 12.15 -29.57
C LEU A 70 -23.41 10.84 -29.59
N LEU A 71 -23.59 10.22 -28.42
CA LEU A 71 -24.34 8.97 -28.28
C LEU A 71 -25.80 9.13 -28.72
N LEU A 72 -26.46 10.19 -28.27
CA LEU A 72 -27.85 10.48 -28.64
C LEU A 72 -27.98 10.78 -30.14
N THR A 73 -27.01 11.48 -30.73
CA THR A 73 -26.98 11.75 -32.17
C THR A 73 -26.95 10.45 -32.96
N PHE A 74 -26.11 9.49 -32.57
CA PHE A 74 -26.05 8.19 -33.23
C PHE A 74 -27.33 7.37 -33.06
N VAL A 75 -27.96 7.41 -31.88
CA VAL A 75 -29.23 6.71 -31.64
C VAL A 75 -30.36 7.28 -32.49
N TRP A 76 -30.36 8.60 -32.72
CA TRP A 76 -31.37 9.26 -33.55
C TRP A 76 -31.11 9.17 -35.06
N ASP A 77 -29.86 8.97 -35.51
CA ASP A 77 -29.51 8.80 -36.93
C ASP A 77 -29.79 7.37 -37.41
N THR A 78 -31.04 6.92 -37.31
CA THR A 78 -31.45 5.64 -37.88
C THR A 78 -31.48 5.73 -39.41
N ARG A 79 -30.55 5.02 -40.06
CA ARG A 79 -30.48 4.87 -41.51
C ARG A 79 -31.07 3.52 -41.91
N PRO A 80 -32.31 3.49 -42.44
CA PRO A 80 -32.88 2.25 -42.90
C PRO A 80 -32.10 1.76 -44.12
N GLU A 81 -31.54 0.55 -44.03
CA GLU A 81 -30.84 -0.10 -45.13
C GLU A 81 -31.66 -1.30 -45.60
N VAL A 82 -31.79 -1.42 -46.92
CA VAL A 82 -32.34 -2.63 -47.54
C VAL A 82 -31.18 -3.60 -47.70
N HIS A 83 -31.37 -4.82 -47.20
CA HIS A 83 -30.35 -5.86 -47.32
C HIS A 83 -29.98 -6.06 -48.80
N GLU A 84 -28.69 -6.20 -49.11
CA GLU A 84 -28.18 -6.26 -50.49
C GLU A 84 -28.83 -7.38 -51.33
N ASN A 85 -29.27 -8.45 -50.68
CA ASN A 85 -29.96 -9.58 -51.30
C ASN A 85 -31.50 -9.47 -51.29
N HIS A 86 -32.07 -8.28 -51.12
CA HIS A 86 -33.52 -8.13 -51.25
C HIS A 86 -33.94 -8.48 -52.69
N PRO A 87 -34.82 -9.47 -52.90
CA PRO A 87 -35.27 -9.87 -54.23
C PRO A 87 -36.08 -8.78 -54.94
#